data_AF-A0A958KPH3-F1
#
_entry.id   AF-A0A958KPH3-F1
#
_cell.length_a   1.000
_cell.length_b   1.000
_cell.length_c   1.000
_cell.angle_alpha   90.00
_cell.angle_beta   90.00
_cell.angle_gamma   90.00
#
_symmetry.space_group_name_H-M   'P 1'
#
loop_
_entity.id
_entity.type
_entity.pdbx_description
1 polymer ?
#
loop_
_entity_poly.entity_id
_entity_poly.type
_entity_poly.pdbx_seq_one_letter_code
_entity_poly.pdbx_strand_id
1 'polypeptide(L)'
;MADFNLKQVLSKLQEKKHLKDLTWTGNFDSYIELVRQDPRISRNSFQRMYDMIIAAGTEDYVDFKKTITHYKFFDDEQNNGNDAVFGMDISIMKLMNVLRSAALGYGTEKRVILLHGPVGSAKSTICRIIKRGLEEYSREDEGALYSFDWIDETGSNILGKGVDRFPSPMNEEPLLLIPKEIREQFVDELNRGSKSEHKINIKGDLSPPSRYIFQRFMEKYDGDTTKVLNHVRVKRIVLSESDRVGIGTFQPKDEKNQDSTELTGDINYRKIAEYGSDSDPRAFNFDGEFCVANRGMIEFVEVLKLDVAFLYDLLGASQEHVIKPKKFAQTFIDEVIIGHTNEPEYKKLQNNEFMEALRDRTVKIDIPYITRWDQEIKIYKKDFNQRKIRGVSIAPHTIEMAAMWAVLTRLEKSKKANLTRLQKLKLYSGKTLPGFTEENVKEFRKETTREGLDGISARYVQDKLSNALVRAQSMNRGSVNPFMVLNELESGLKAHSLLNNEELKSEYRELLGIVRQEYEDIIKSEVQRAISADEGALQRLCGNYIDNVKAYTQKEKVKNPFNGQYEEPEERLMRSIEEKIEIPESRKDDFRRE
;
A
#
# COMPACT_ATOMS: atom_id res chain seq x y z
N MET A 1 34.66 -20.82 5.74
CA MET A 1 33.22 -20.78 6.07
C MET A 1 33.13 -21.01 7.57
N ALA A 2 32.77 -19.99 8.35
CA ALA A 2 32.64 -20.13 9.81
C ALA A 2 31.52 -21.13 10.12
N ASP A 3 31.74 -22.04 11.07
CA ASP A 3 30.78 -23.05 11.51
C ASP A 3 29.47 -22.39 11.94
N PHE A 4 28.47 -22.45 11.06
CA PHE A 4 27.13 -21.98 11.35
C PHE A 4 26.44 -22.99 12.28
N ASN A 5 26.42 -22.69 13.58
CA ASN A 5 25.75 -23.52 14.57
C ASN A 5 24.29 -23.08 14.76
N LEU A 6 23.39 -23.75 14.02
CA LEU A 6 21.94 -23.53 14.08
C LEU A 6 21.38 -23.59 15.50
N LYS A 7 21.91 -24.46 16.37
CA LYS A 7 21.42 -24.60 17.76
C LYS A 7 21.68 -23.35 18.59
N GLN A 8 22.82 -22.67 18.40
CA GLN A 8 23.10 -21.41 19.09
C GLN A 8 22.16 -20.29 18.61
N VAL A 9 21.84 -20.23 17.32
CA VAL A 9 20.89 -19.26 16.76
C VAL A 9 19.48 -19.50 17.32
N LEU A 10 19.03 -20.77 17.37
CA LEU A 10 17.73 -21.13 17.93
C LEU A 10 17.64 -20.89 19.44
N SER A 11 18.71 -21.13 20.20
CA SER A 11 18.71 -20.84 21.65
C SER A 11 18.54 -19.35 21.95
N LYS A 12 19.17 -18.46 21.15
CA LYS A 12 18.97 -17.00 21.27
C LYS A 12 17.55 -16.56 20.91
N LEU A 13 16.87 -17.28 20.02
CA LEU A 13 15.46 -17.05 19.71
C LEU A 13 14.53 -17.52 20.84
N GLN A 14 14.86 -18.63 21.50
CA GLN A 14 14.08 -19.18 22.63
C GLN A 14 14.26 -18.39 23.93
N GLU A 15 15.41 -17.74 24.14
CA GLU A 15 15.66 -16.85 25.28
C GLU A 15 14.84 -15.54 25.21
N LYS A 16 14.30 -15.19 24.03
CA LYS A 16 13.32 -14.10 23.94
C LYS A 16 12.01 -14.55 24.58
N LYS A 17 11.72 -13.96 25.75
CA LYS A 17 10.47 -14.06 26.53
C LYS A 17 9.20 -14.11 25.67
N HIS A 18 9.22 -13.34 24.57
CA HIS A 18 8.26 -13.28 23.47
C HIS A 18 7.63 -14.63 23.06
N LEU A 19 8.40 -15.72 22.90
CA LEU A 19 7.82 -16.97 22.39
C LEU A 19 6.91 -17.70 23.38
N LYS A 20 7.16 -17.56 24.70
CA LYS A 20 6.31 -18.17 25.74
C LYS A 20 4.98 -17.44 25.86
N ASP A 21 5.01 -16.11 25.74
CA ASP A 21 3.83 -15.25 25.84
C ASP A 21 2.87 -15.51 24.65
N LEU A 22 3.41 -15.81 23.46
CA LEU A 22 2.64 -16.24 22.28
C LEU A 22 1.92 -17.59 22.46
N THR A 23 2.36 -18.42 23.40
CA THR A 23 1.77 -19.73 23.70
C THR A 23 0.95 -19.75 24.99
N TRP A 24 0.63 -18.57 25.54
CA TRP A 24 -0.10 -18.46 26.78
C TRP A 24 -1.44 -19.20 26.73
N THR A 25 -1.73 -19.94 27.81
CA THR A 25 -3.04 -20.57 28.07
C THR A 25 -3.42 -20.37 29.53
N GLY A 26 -4.70 -20.14 29.82
CA GLY A 26 -5.20 -19.81 31.15
C GLY A 26 -6.68 -20.09 31.30
N ASN A 27 -7.19 -20.08 32.53
CA ASN A 27 -8.64 -20.19 32.75
C ASN A 27 -9.33 -18.86 32.41
N PHE A 28 -10.66 -18.87 32.42
CA PHE A 28 -11.45 -17.67 32.12
C PHE A 28 -11.12 -16.51 33.08
N ASP A 29 -10.97 -16.77 34.38
CA ASP A 29 -10.64 -15.72 35.36
C ASP A 29 -9.29 -15.04 35.09
N SER A 30 -8.28 -15.82 34.70
CA SER A 30 -6.96 -15.29 34.34
C SER A 30 -7.05 -14.37 33.13
N TYR A 31 -7.93 -14.69 32.17
CA TYR A 31 -8.20 -13.84 31.02
C TYR A 31 -8.93 -12.55 31.41
N ILE A 32 -9.91 -12.61 32.32
CA ILE A 32 -10.57 -11.40 32.83
C ILE A 32 -9.58 -10.46 33.51
N GLU A 33 -8.62 -10.99 34.28
CA GLU A 33 -7.56 -10.17 34.88
C GLU A 33 -6.65 -9.54 33.82
N LEU A 34 -6.35 -10.23 32.72
CA LEU A 34 -5.63 -9.64 31.58
C LEU A 34 -6.41 -8.47 30.97
N VAL A 35 -7.70 -8.65 30.70
CA VAL A 35 -8.57 -7.60 30.15
C VAL A 35 -8.69 -6.40 31.10
N ARG A 36 -8.73 -6.65 32.42
CA ARG A 36 -8.77 -5.61 33.44
C ARG A 36 -7.48 -4.81 33.50
N GLN A 37 -6.34 -5.46 33.31
CA GLN A 37 -5.03 -4.80 33.25
C GLN A 37 -4.85 -4.03 31.94
N ASP A 38 -5.26 -4.62 30.83
CA ASP A 38 -5.19 -4.01 29.51
C ASP A 38 -6.48 -4.20 28.69
N PRO A 39 -7.38 -3.20 28.70
CA PRO A 39 -8.61 -3.20 27.91
C PRO A 39 -8.40 -3.34 26.39
N ARG A 40 -7.17 -3.09 25.88
CA ARG A 40 -6.87 -3.21 24.45
C ARG A 40 -6.96 -4.65 23.94
N ILE A 41 -6.90 -5.64 24.84
CA ILE A 41 -7.00 -7.06 24.52
C ILE A 41 -8.37 -7.42 23.92
N SER A 42 -9.44 -6.74 24.35
CA SER A 42 -10.80 -6.97 23.88
C SER A 42 -11.20 -6.11 22.68
N ARG A 43 -10.25 -5.46 21.99
CA ARG A 43 -10.55 -4.63 20.81
C ARG A 43 -11.23 -5.43 19.72
N ASN A 44 -12.16 -4.78 19.03
CA ASN A 44 -12.70 -5.31 17.78
C ASN A 44 -11.68 -5.19 16.64
N SER A 45 -11.99 -5.79 15.50
CA SER A 45 -11.15 -5.77 14.29
C SER A 45 -10.78 -4.35 13.82
N PHE A 46 -11.75 -3.42 13.77
CA PHE A 46 -11.53 -2.03 13.35
C PHE A 46 -10.61 -1.25 14.30
N GLN A 47 -10.83 -1.37 15.61
CA GLN A 47 -9.99 -0.75 16.64
C GLN A 47 -8.56 -1.25 16.53
N ARG A 48 -8.38 -2.58 16.48
CA ARG A 48 -7.06 -3.21 16.33
C ARG A 48 -6.33 -2.73 15.08
N MET A 49 -7.02 -2.72 13.93
CA MET A 49 -6.42 -2.27 12.67
C MET A 49 -6.06 -0.78 12.70
N TYR A 50 -6.93 0.07 13.25
CA TYR A 50 -6.66 1.50 13.38
C TYR A 50 -5.45 1.77 14.28
N ASP A 51 -5.45 1.21 15.48
CA ASP A 51 -4.39 1.42 16.47
C ASP A 51 -3.04 0.86 16.00
N MET A 52 -3.04 -0.28 15.30
CA MET A 52 -1.85 -0.85 14.67
C MET A 52 -1.17 0.16 13.74
N ILE A 53 -1.95 0.81 12.87
CA ILE A 53 -1.42 1.77 11.90
C ILE A 53 -0.93 3.03 12.63
N ILE A 54 -1.64 3.48 13.66
CA ILE A 54 -1.25 4.65 14.47
C ILE A 54 0.00 4.38 15.31
N ALA A 55 0.19 3.15 15.81
CA ALA A 55 1.34 2.76 16.62
C ALA A 55 2.67 2.89 15.88
N ALA A 56 2.67 2.75 14.55
CA ALA A 56 3.86 2.99 13.73
C ALA A 56 4.25 4.49 13.65
N GLY A 57 3.36 5.39 14.05
CA GLY A 57 3.58 6.83 14.08
C GLY A 57 3.10 7.58 12.83
N THR A 58 2.84 8.87 13.02
CA THR A 58 2.38 9.79 11.97
C THR A 58 3.25 11.03 11.91
N GLU A 59 3.29 11.67 10.74
CA GLU A 59 3.97 12.95 10.53
C GLU A 59 3.07 13.91 9.75
N ASP A 60 2.85 15.11 10.29
CA ASP A 60 2.06 16.13 9.60
C ASP A 60 2.96 17.05 8.78
N TYR A 61 2.58 17.28 7.53
CA TYR A 61 3.24 18.25 6.66
C TYR A 61 2.21 19.11 5.92
N VAL A 62 2.65 20.28 5.46
CA VAL A 62 1.77 21.21 4.72
C VAL A 62 2.02 21.05 3.23
N ASP A 63 0.99 20.62 2.49
CA ASP A 63 0.96 20.60 1.01
C ASP A 63 0.00 21.67 0.52
N PHE A 64 0.52 22.76 -0.05
CA PHE A 64 -0.28 23.88 -0.61
C PHE A 64 -1.35 24.39 0.37
N LYS A 65 -0.93 24.75 1.59
CA LYS A 65 -1.77 25.21 2.72
C LYS A 65 -2.80 24.19 3.24
N LYS A 66 -2.68 22.91 2.90
CA LYS A 66 -3.44 21.83 3.52
C LYS A 66 -2.52 21.00 4.39
N THR A 67 -2.91 20.79 5.64
CA THR A 67 -2.25 19.81 6.50
C THR A 67 -2.59 18.42 6.00
N ILE A 68 -1.57 17.64 5.66
CA ILE A 68 -1.66 16.24 5.27
C ILE A 68 -0.92 15.43 6.33
N THR A 69 -1.57 14.37 6.79
CA THR A 69 -0.97 13.41 7.73
C THR A 69 -0.42 12.24 6.95
N HIS A 70 0.89 12.06 7.05
CA HIS A 70 1.61 10.90 6.56
C HIS A 70 1.62 9.81 7.63
N TYR A 71 1.36 8.56 7.24
CA TYR A 71 1.30 7.41 8.14
C TYR A 71 2.50 6.50 7.87
N LYS A 72 3.47 6.48 8.79
CA LYS A 72 4.76 5.80 8.62
C LYS A 72 4.63 4.29 8.44
N PHE A 73 3.51 3.72 8.90
CA PHE A 73 3.14 2.32 8.66
C PHE A 73 3.27 1.92 7.17
N PHE A 74 2.94 2.83 6.25
CA PHE A 74 2.96 2.55 4.81
C PHE A 74 4.33 2.78 4.15
N ASP A 75 5.34 3.24 4.90
CA ASP A 75 6.73 3.31 4.43
C ASP A 75 7.41 1.94 4.44
N ASP A 76 6.84 0.98 5.18
CA ASP A 76 7.30 -0.41 5.26
C ASP A 76 8.78 -0.52 5.70
N GLU A 77 9.20 0.32 6.66
CA GLU A 77 10.59 0.41 7.11
C GLU A 77 11.13 -0.91 7.65
N GLN A 78 10.29 -1.66 8.38
CA GLN A 78 10.64 -2.97 8.95
C GLN A 78 11.04 -3.99 7.87
N ASN A 79 10.50 -3.85 6.65
CA ASN A 79 10.81 -4.70 5.51
C ASN A 79 11.66 -3.99 4.43
N ASN A 80 12.47 -3.00 4.84
CA ASN A 80 13.34 -2.21 3.96
C ASN A 80 12.60 -1.48 2.82
N GLY A 81 11.34 -1.10 3.05
CA GLY A 81 10.52 -0.38 2.09
C GLY A 81 10.13 -1.21 0.86
N ASN A 82 10.15 -2.54 0.95
CA ASN A 82 9.84 -3.43 -0.17
C ASN A 82 8.43 -3.17 -0.75
N ASP A 83 7.46 -2.92 0.12
CA ASP A 83 6.08 -2.62 -0.25
C ASP A 83 5.68 -1.15 -0.08
N ALA A 84 6.64 -0.28 0.25
CA ALA A 84 6.41 1.14 0.53
C ALA A 84 5.47 1.80 -0.48
N VAL A 85 4.46 2.52 0.04
CA VAL A 85 3.45 3.23 -0.74
C VAL A 85 3.79 4.72 -0.76
N PHE A 86 4.12 5.24 -1.93
CA PHE A 86 4.54 6.64 -2.09
C PHE A 86 3.41 7.52 -2.63
N GLY A 87 3.35 8.78 -2.16
CA GLY A 87 2.50 9.83 -2.76
C GLY A 87 0.99 9.60 -2.67
N MET A 88 0.52 8.71 -1.77
CA MET A 88 -0.89 8.34 -1.61
C MET A 88 -1.51 8.85 -0.29
N ASP A 89 -0.87 9.80 0.38
CA ASP A 89 -1.24 10.24 1.74
C ASP A 89 -2.71 10.69 1.84
N ILE A 90 -3.23 11.39 0.84
CA ILE A 90 -4.64 11.82 0.82
C ILE A 90 -5.60 10.61 0.79
N SER A 91 -5.26 9.58 0.01
CA SER A 91 -6.06 8.35 -0.09
C SER A 91 -5.96 7.52 1.19
N ILE A 92 -4.76 7.44 1.77
CA ILE A 92 -4.52 6.78 3.05
C ILE A 92 -5.26 7.51 4.19
N MET A 93 -5.24 8.85 4.23
CA MET A 93 -6.02 9.63 5.20
C MET A 93 -7.52 9.31 5.12
N LYS A 94 -8.08 9.14 3.91
CA LYS A 94 -9.47 8.72 3.75
C LYS A 94 -9.70 7.32 4.34
N LEU A 95 -8.81 6.36 4.07
CA LEU A 95 -8.88 5.03 4.67
C LEU A 95 -8.83 5.10 6.19
N MET A 96 -7.89 5.87 6.74
CA MET A 96 -7.73 6.05 8.19
C MET A 96 -8.91 6.75 8.84
N ASN A 97 -9.54 7.70 8.16
CA ASN A 97 -10.78 8.32 8.63
C ASN A 97 -11.94 7.31 8.71
N VAL A 98 -12.04 6.40 7.74
CA VAL A 98 -13.05 5.33 7.75
C VAL A 98 -12.79 4.36 8.90
N LEU A 99 -11.54 3.91 9.07
CA LEU A 99 -11.15 3.02 10.17
C LEU A 99 -11.38 3.66 11.53
N ARG A 100 -11.01 4.94 11.70
CA ARG A 100 -11.26 5.69 12.94
C ARG A 100 -12.75 5.80 13.26
N SER A 101 -13.56 6.16 12.26
CA SER A 101 -15.01 6.28 12.41
C SER A 101 -15.65 4.93 12.77
N ALA A 102 -15.16 3.83 12.18
CA ALA A 102 -15.63 2.48 12.45
C ALA A 102 -15.20 1.99 13.85
N ALA A 103 -13.95 2.29 14.25
CA ALA A 103 -13.43 1.97 15.58
C ALA A 103 -14.23 2.65 16.71
N LEU A 104 -14.82 3.83 16.44
CA LEU A 104 -15.71 4.57 17.34
C LEU A 104 -17.19 4.16 17.23
N GLY A 105 -17.56 3.33 16.26
CA GLY A 105 -18.94 2.87 16.06
C GLY A 105 -19.88 3.92 15.47
N TYR A 106 -19.39 4.83 14.62
CA TYR A 106 -20.18 5.89 13.99
C TYR A 106 -20.90 5.47 12.69
N GLY A 107 -21.05 4.17 12.44
CA GLY A 107 -21.83 3.60 11.35
C GLY A 107 -21.02 3.22 10.10
N THR A 108 -19.76 3.64 10.00
CA THR A 108 -18.86 3.24 8.89
C THR A 108 -18.42 1.78 9.00
N GLU A 109 -18.48 1.18 10.19
CA GLU A 109 -18.25 -0.26 10.40
C GLU A 109 -19.26 -1.12 9.65
N LYS A 110 -20.42 -0.57 9.29
CA LYS A 110 -21.49 -1.25 8.55
C LYS A 110 -21.33 -1.22 7.03
N ARG A 111 -20.13 -0.89 6.54
CA ARG A 111 -19.86 -0.65 5.11
C ARG A 111 -18.60 -1.35 4.67
N VAL A 112 -18.61 -1.84 3.44
CA VAL A 112 -17.43 -2.40 2.78
C VAL A 112 -16.50 -1.28 2.33
N ILE A 113 -15.21 -1.37 2.65
CA ILE A 113 -14.21 -0.42 2.16
C ILE A 113 -13.84 -0.83 0.73
N LEU A 114 -14.17 0.02 -0.25
CA LEU A 114 -13.91 -0.26 -1.67
C LEU A 114 -12.74 0.58 -2.19
N LEU A 115 -11.57 -0.04 -2.36
CA LEU A 115 -10.41 0.58 -3.01
C LEU A 115 -10.61 0.57 -4.53
N HIS A 116 -10.77 1.75 -5.12
CA HIS A 116 -11.07 1.92 -6.54
C HIS A 116 -9.92 2.65 -7.26
N GLY A 117 -9.50 2.17 -8.42
CA GLY A 117 -8.51 2.89 -9.23
C GLY A 117 -7.89 2.02 -10.32
N PRO A 118 -6.98 2.57 -11.13
CA PRO A 118 -6.43 1.86 -12.28
C PRO A 118 -5.48 0.72 -11.90
N VAL A 119 -5.21 -0.19 -12.83
CA VAL A 119 -4.35 -1.36 -12.57
C VAL A 119 -2.92 -0.93 -12.24
N GLY A 120 -2.37 -1.40 -11.12
CA GLY A 120 -1.03 -1.00 -10.68
C GLY A 120 -0.99 0.30 -9.87
N SER A 121 -2.12 0.79 -9.35
CA SER A 121 -2.21 1.92 -8.43
C SER A 121 -1.98 1.56 -6.94
N ALA A 122 -1.26 0.49 -6.62
CA ALA A 122 -0.96 0.06 -5.24
C ALA A 122 -2.14 -0.43 -4.35
N LYS A 123 -3.36 -0.59 -4.88
CA LYS A 123 -4.52 -1.12 -4.10
C LYS A 123 -4.21 -2.42 -3.34
N SER A 124 -3.76 -3.47 -4.03
CA SER A 124 -3.42 -4.75 -3.39
C SER A 124 -2.16 -4.65 -2.53
N THR A 125 -1.27 -3.68 -2.81
CA THR A 125 -0.09 -3.40 -1.97
C THR A 125 -0.51 -2.84 -0.60
N ILE A 126 -1.50 -1.95 -0.57
CA ILE A 126 -2.10 -1.44 0.67
C ILE A 126 -2.68 -2.60 1.49
N CYS A 127 -3.51 -3.46 0.88
CA CYS A 127 -4.07 -4.63 1.56
C CYS A 127 -2.97 -5.57 2.09
N ARG A 128 -1.93 -5.84 1.27
CA ARG A 128 -0.80 -6.69 1.67
C ARG A 128 -0.04 -6.15 2.89
N ILE A 129 0.23 -4.84 2.93
CA ILE A 129 0.90 -4.22 4.08
C ILE A 129 0.03 -4.33 5.33
N ILE A 130 -1.28 -4.07 5.22
CA ILE A 130 -2.20 -4.18 6.37
C ILE A 130 -2.26 -5.62 6.88
N LYS A 131 -2.38 -6.62 5.99
CA LYS A 131 -2.38 -8.05 6.35
C LYS A 131 -1.12 -8.43 7.10
N ARG A 132 0.06 -8.14 6.53
CA ARG A 132 1.36 -8.39 7.19
C ARG A 132 1.46 -7.68 8.53
N GLY A 133 1.07 -6.40 8.58
CA GLY A 133 1.07 -5.62 9.81
C GLY A 133 0.18 -6.23 10.89
N LEU A 134 -0.99 -6.78 10.54
CA LEU A 134 -1.86 -7.47 11.51
C LEU A 134 -1.19 -8.72 12.07
N GLU A 135 -0.50 -9.50 11.23
CA GLU A 135 0.26 -10.65 11.71
C GLU A 135 1.38 -10.22 12.67
N GLU A 136 2.18 -9.23 12.29
CA GLU A 136 3.29 -8.70 13.10
C GLU A 136 2.77 -8.11 14.42
N TYR A 137 1.76 -7.25 14.34
CA TYR A 137 1.16 -6.59 15.51
C TYR A 137 0.54 -7.60 16.47
N SER A 138 -0.12 -8.65 15.96
CA SER A 138 -0.70 -9.71 16.80
C SER A 138 0.34 -10.55 17.55
N ARG A 139 1.62 -10.48 17.15
CA ARG A 139 2.71 -11.09 17.91
C ARG A 139 3.15 -10.23 19.07
N GLU A 140 3.02 -8.92 18.97
CA GLU A 140 3.39 -7.99 20.06
C GLU A 140 2.36 -8.00 21.21
N ASP A 141 2.82 -7.57 22.38
CA ASP A 141 1.97 -7.42 23.57
C ASP A 141 0.83 -6.41 23.33
N GLU A 142 1.11 -5.34 22.58
CA GLU A 142 0.10 -4.33 22.28
C GLU A 142 -1.00 -4.84 21.35
N GLY A 143 -0.69 -5.71 20.39
CA GLY A 143 -1.67 -6.29 19.47
C GLY A 143 -2.35 -7.54 20.03
N ALA A 144 -2.33 -7.69 21.35
CA ALA A 144 -2.79 -8.88 22.01
C ALA A 144 -4.25 -9.24 21.77
N LEU A 145 -4.49 -10.52 21.46
CA LEU A 145 -5.84 -11.07 21.35
C LEU A 145 -5.87 -12.56 21.72
N TYR A 146 -7.03 -13.00 22.21
CA TYR A 146 -7.22 -14.36 22.72
C TYR A 146 -8.48 -14.97 22.13
N SER A 147 -8.52 -16.30 22.20
CA SER A 147 -9.65 -17.17 21.88
C SER A 147 -9.72 -18.26 22.95
N PHE A 148 -10.65 -19.22 22.82
CA PHE A 148 -10.79 -20.29 23.79
C PHE A 148 -11.04 -21.65 23.14
N ASP A 149 -10.75 -22.68 23.91
CA ASP A 149 -11.13 -24.06 23.63
C ASP A 149 -12.02 -24.58 24.75
N TRP A 150 -12.95 -25.44 24.39
CA TRP A 150 -13.70 -26.26 25.34
C TRP A 150 -12.88 -27.49 25.71
N ILE A 151 -12.82 -27.82 26.99
CA ILE A 151 -12.13 -29.00 27.53
C ILE A 151 -13.12 -29.80 28.36
N ASP A 152 -13.23 -31.11 28.11
CA ASP A 152 -14.05 -32.03 28.90
C ASP A 152 -13.26 -33.26 29.34
N GLU A 153 -12.58 -33.15 30.48
CA GLU A 153 -11.88 -34.28 31.10
C GLU A 153 -12.83 -35.23 31.85
N THR A 154 -14.13 -34.87 31.97
CA THR A 154 -15.10 -35.67 32.72
C THR A 154 -15.72 -36.81 31.92
N GLY A 155 -15.43 -36.88 30.61
CA GLY A 155 -15.94 -37.93 29.73
C GLY A 155 -17.44 -37.83 29.42
N SER A 156 -18.02 -36.63 29.48
CA SER A 156 -19.47 -36.44 29.28
C SER A 156 -19.92 -36.54 27.83
N ASN A 157 -18.99 -36.75 26.89
CA ASN A 157 -19.21 -36.83 25.44
C ASN A 157 -19.93 -35.61 24.84
N ILE A 158 -20.03 -34.49 25.58
CA ILE A 158 -20.64 -33.23 25.12
C ILE A 158 -19.83 -32.62 23.98
N LEU A 159 -18.52 -32.84 23.94
CA LEU A 159 -17.67 -32.38 22.84
C LEU A 159 -17.64 -33.35 21.66
N GLY A 160 -18.15 -34.57 21.83
CA GLY A 160 -18.04 -35.68 20.89
C GLY A 160 -17.50 -36.93 21.59
N LYS A 161 -17.72 -38.11 20.99
CA LYS A 161 -17.22 -39.37 21.54
C LYS A 161 -15.69 -39.41 21.45
N GLY A 162 -15.02 -39.50 22.59
CA GLY A 162 -13.55 -39.52 22.65
C GLY A 162 -12.88 -38.18 22.29
N VAL A 163 -13.62 -37.07 22.39
CA VAL A 163 -13.12 -35.72 22.14
C VAL A 163 -12.99 -34.99 23.47
N ASP A 164 -11.75 -34.78 23.91
CA ASP A 164 -11.49 -34.10 25.18
C ASP A 164 -11.31 -32.58 25.01
N ARG A 165 -11.05 -32.13 23.77
CA ARG A 165 -10.82 -30.72 23.43
C ARG A 165 -11.55 -30.34 22.15
N PHE A 166 -12.33 -29.27 22.20
CA PHE A 166 -13.01 -28.68 21.05
C PHE A 166 -12.64 -27.20 20.91
N PRO A 167 -11.79 -26.82 19.94
CA PRO A 167 -11.44 -25.42 19.71
C PRO A 167 -12.63 -24.57 19.28
N SER A 168 -12.68 -23.29 19.68
CA SER A 168 -13.63 -22.34 19.09
C SER A 168 -13.38 -22.24 17.58
N PRO A 169 -14.35 -22.62 16.73
CA PRO A 169 -14.13 -22.72 15.30
C PRO A 169 -14.05 -21.35 14.62
N MET A 170 -14.57 -20.31 15.27
CA MET A 170 -14.54 -18.93 14.79
C MET A 170 -13.46 -18.10 15.50
N ASN A 171 -12.58 -18.70 16.31
CA ASN A 171 -11.61 -17.98 17.15
C ASN A 171 -12.23 -16.83 17.96
N GLU A 172 -13.36 -17.13 18.61
CA GLU A 172 -14.25 -16.14 19.22
C GLU A 172 -13.60 -15.40 20.40
N GLU A 173 -14.04 -14.16 20.62
CA GLU A 173 -13.68 -13.36 21.78
C GLU A 173 -14.19 -14.04 23.08
N PRO A 174 -13.32 -14.44 24.02
CA PRO A 174 -13.74 -15.11 25.26
C PRO A 174 -14.82 -14.37 26.05
N LEU A 175 -14.86 -13.03 26.03
CA LEU A 175 -15.93 -12.27 26.70
C LEU A 175 -17.35 -12.61 26.20
N LEU A 176 -17.50 -13.23 25.04
CA LEU A 176 -18.79 -13.71 24.54
C LEU A 176 -19.39 -14.86 25.36
N LEU A 177 -18.58 -15.56 26.17
CA LEU A 177 -19.03 -16.60 27.10
C LEU A 177 -19.89 -16.07 28.24
N ILE A 178 -19.84 -14.75 28.49
CA ILE A 178 -20.65 -14.09 29.51
C ILE A 178 -22.11 -14.06 29.03
N PRO A 179 -23.07 -14.58 29.83
CA PRO A 179 -24.49 -14.56 29.50
C PRO A 179 -25.00 -13.15 29.19
N LYS A 180 -25.88 -13.03 28.20
CA LYS A 180 -26.36 -11.72 27.69
C LYS A 180 -26.96 -10.83 28.77
N GLU A 181 -27.66 -11.46 29.71
CA GLU A 181 -28.43 -10.82 30.77
C GLU A 181 -27.54 -10.04 31.73
N ILE A 182 -26.27 -10.42 31.88
CA ILE A 182 -25.32 -9.79 32.82
C ILE A 182 -24.24 -8.98 32.12
N ARG A 183 -24.16 -9.00 30.78
CA ARG A 183 -23.09 -8.32 30.02
C ARG A 183 -23.03 -6.82 30.30
N GLU A 184 -24.18 -6.15 30.38
CA GLU A 184 -24.23 -4.70 30.64
C GLU A 184 -23.61 -4.36 32.00
N GLN A 185 -24.05 -5.04 33.06
CA GLN A 185 -23.52 -4.87 34.42
C GLN A 185 -22.03 -5.21 34.50
N PHE A 186 -21.62 -6.29 33.84
CA PHE A 186 -20.23 -6.75 33.82
C PHE A 186 -19.31 -5.76 33.09
N VAL A 187 -19.74 -5.24 31.94
CA VAL A 187 -18.99 -4.24 31.17
C VAL A 187 -18.87 -2.94 31.94
N ASP A 188 -19.93 -2.50 32.63
CA ASP A 188 -19.89 -1.33 33.50
C ASP A 188 -18.89 -1.49 34.65
N GLU A 189 -18.81 -2.69 35.24
CA GLU A 189 -17.85 -2.99 36.30
C GLU A 189 -16.41 -3.00 35.77
N LEU A 190 -16.14 -3.65 34.64
CA LEU A 190 -14.79 -3.67 34.04
C LEU A 190 -14.32 -2.29 33.59
N ASN A 191 -15.23 -1.46 33.10
CA ASN A 191 -14.90 -0.09 32.70
C ASN A 191 -14.81 0.88 33.89
N ARG A 192 -15.32 0.52 35.07
CA ARG A 192 -15.32 1.41 36.25
C ARG A 192 -13.89 1.68 36.72
N GLY A 193 -13.51 2.96 36.70
CA GLY A 193 -12.17 3.39 37.10
C GLY A 193 -11.09 3.16 36.04
N SER A 194 -11.45 2.63 34.86
CA SER A 194 -10.53 2.53 33.72
C SER A 194 -10.18 3.93 33.21
N LYS A 195 -8.88 4.19 33.06
CA LYS A 195 -8.35 5.41 32.43
C LYS A 195 -8.03 5.21 30.95
N SER A 196 -8.29 4.02 30.41
CA SER A 196 -8.03 3.70 29.00
C SER A 196 -8.95 4.50 28.08
N GLU A 197 -8.43 4.94 26.93
CA GLU A 197 -9.24 5.51 25.87
C GLU A 197 -10.19 4.45 25.26
N HIS A 198 -9.82 3.17 25.35
CA HIS A 198 -10.65 2.06 24.91
C HIS A 198 -11.58 1.61 26.04
N LYS A 199 -12.88 1.72 25.80
CA LYS A 199 -13.91 1.11 26.63
C LYS A 199 -14.20 -0.30 26.14
N ILE A 200 -14.22 -1.24 27.08
CA ILE A 200 -14.60 -2.62 26.83
C ILE A 200 -16.07 -2.63 26.41
N ASN A 201 -16.39 -3.38 25.36
CA ASN A 201 -17.74 -3.57 24.87
C ASN A 201 -17.89 -4.99 24.32
N ILE A 202 -18.94 -5.69 24.73
CA ILE A 202 -19.20 -7.07 24.29
C ILE A 202 -20.33 -7.03 23.28
N LYS A 203 -20.00 -7.18 22.00
CA LYS A 203 -20.96 -7.23 20.88
C LYS A 203 -20.89 -8.58 20.19
N GLY A 204 -22.05 -9.12 19.82
CA GLY A 204 -22.16 -10.40 19.11
C GLY A 204 -22.51 -11.57 20.03
N ASP A 205 -22.50 -12.77 19.45
CA ASP A 205 -22.97 -14.01 20.09
C ASP A 205 -22.01 -15.16 19.82
N LEU A 206 -22.05 -16.18 20.70
CA LEU A 206 -21.34 -17.42 20.47
C LEU A 206 -21.80 -18.10 19.17
N SER A 207 -20.82 -18.66 18.45
CA SER A 207 -21.00 -19.49 17.26
C SER A 207 -21.90 -20.69 17.55
N PRO A 208 -22.60 -21.25 16.56
CA PRO A 208 -23.52 -22.36 16.78
C PRO A 208 -22.91 -23.54 17.57
N PRO A 209 -21.66 -24.01 17.30
CA PRO A 209 -21.05 -25.09 18.07
C PRO A 209 -20.74 -24.70 19.51
N SER A 210 -20.13 -23.54 19.73
CA SER A 210 -19.80 -23.04 21.07
C SER A 210 -21.06 -22.81 21.90
N ARG A 211 -22.12 -22.28 21.30
CA ARG A 211 -23.44 -22.10 21.94
C ARG A 211 -24.07 -23.42 22.34
N TYR A 212 -24.04 -24.42 21.45
CA TYR A 212 -24.53 -25.77 21.74
C TYR A 212 -23.79 -26.37 22.94
N ILE A 213 -22.45 -26.30 22.93
CA ILE A 213 -21.62 -26.84 24.01
C ILE A 213 -21.91 -26.13 25.33
N PHE A 214 -21.97 -24.80 25.33
CA PHE A 214 -22.32 -24.02 26.51
C PHE A 214 -23.69 -24.41 27.08
N GLN A 215 -24.72 -24.56 26.22
CA GLN A 215 -26.06 -24.98 26.65
C GLN A 215 -26.08 -26.38 27.26
N ARG A 216 -25.36 -27.34 26.68
CA ARG A 216 -25.27 -28.71 27.24
C ARG A 216 -24.58 -28.76 28.59
N PHE A 217 -23.53 -27.97 28.80
CA PHE A 217 -22.93 -27.86 30.12
C PHE A 217 -23.84 -27.14 31.12
N MET A 218 -24.57 -26.11 30.70
CA MET A 218 -25.58 -25.46 31.55
C MET A 218 -26.66 -26.45 31.99
N GLU A 219 -27.15 -27.32 31.10
CA GLU A 219 -28.09 -28.41 31.44
C GLU A 219 -27.47 -29.40 32.44
N LYS A 220 -26.22 -29.83 32.21
CA LYS A 220 -25.51 -30.78 33.07
C LYS A 220 -25.29 -30.26 34.50
N TYR A 221 -25.10 -28.95 34.65
CA TYR A 221 -24.78 -28.31 35.92
C TYR A 221 -25.95 -27.52 36.51
N ASP A 222 -27.19 -27.80 36.09
CA ASP A 222 -28.41 -27.16 36.60
C ASP A 222 -28.35 -25.62 36.58
N GLY A 223 -27.72 -25.05 35.55
CA GLY A 223 -27.57 -23.61 35.35
C GLY A 223 -26.35 -22.95 36.01
N ASP A 224 -25.46 -23.71 36.65
CA ASP A 224 -24.25 -23.17 37.28
C ASP A 224 -23.19 -22.76 36.24
N THR A 225 -23.18 -21.48 35.88
CA THR A 225 -22.29 -20.91 34.87
C THR A 225 -20.81 -20.99 35.28
N THR A 226 -20.50 -20.93 36.59
CA THR A 226 -19.11 -21.03 37.08
C THR A 226 -18.53 -22.40 36.76
N LYS A 227 -19.32 -23.48 36.93
CA LYS A 227 -18.89 -24.83 36.52
C LYS A 227 -18.73 -24.96 35.02
N VAL A 228 -19.58 -24.32 34.22
CA VAL A 228 -19.45 -24.29 32.75
C VAL A 228 -18.14 -23.62 32.35
N LEU A 229 -17.78 -22.50 32.97
CA LEU A 229 -16.54 -21.77 32.66
C LEU A 229 -15.28 -22.54 33.06
N ASN A 230 -15.35 -23.52 33.97
CA ASN A 230 -14.22 -24.42 34.25
C ASN A 230 -13.85 -25.31 33.05
N HIS A 231 -14.77 -25.52 32.12
CA HIS A 231 -14.51 -26.20 30.85
C HIS A 231 -13.86 -25.30 29.79
N VAL A 232 -13.60 -24.03 30.10
CA VAL A 232 -13.02 -23.07 29.16
C VAL A 232 -11.54 -22.91 29.42
N ARG A 233 -10.73 -23.15 28.40
CA ARG A 233 -9.32 -22.81 28.37
C ARG A 233 -9.08 -21.71 27.36
N VAL A 234 -8.76 -20.51 27.86
CA VAL A 234 -8.41 -19.38 27.03
C VAL A 234 -6.97 -19.55 26.54
N LYS A 235 -6.70 -19.18 25.29
CA LYS A 235 -5.40 -19.27 24.65
C LYS A 235 -5.08 -18.00 23.87
N ARG A 236 -3.79 -17.66 23.81
CA ARG A 236 -3.27 -16.64 22.90
C ARG A 236 -3.46 -17.11 21.45
N ILE A 237 -3.88 -16.22 20.57
CA ILE A 237 -3.87 -16.44 19.12
C ILE A 237 -2.99 -15.40 18.44
N VAL A 238 -2.43 -15.80 17.29
CA VAL A 238 -1.64 -14.94 16.40
C VAL A 238 -2.34 -14.97 15.06
N LEU A 239 -2.55 -13.80 14.46
CA LEU A 239 -3.15 -13.68 13.15
C LEU A 239 -2.14 -14.13 12.08
N SER A 240 -2.63 -14.83 11.07
CA SER A 240 -1.81 -15.45 10.03
C SER A 240 -2.63 -15.69 8.77
N GLU A 241 -2.24 -15.08 7.65
CA GLU A 241 -2.83 -15.37 6.34
C GLU A 241 -2.49 -16.80 5.91
N SER A 242 -1.25 -17.25 6.14
CA SER A 242 -0.80 -18.59 5.73
C SER A 242 -1.47 -19.72 6.50
N ASP A 243 -1.74 -19.51 7.79
CA ASP A 243 -2.41 -20.50 8.64
C ASP A 243 -3.94 -20.32 8.67
N ARG A 244 -4.47 -19.34 7.91
CA ARG A 244 -5.89 -19.01 7.83
C ARG A 244 -6.49 -18.69 9.22
N VAL A 245 -5.88 -17.74 9.92
CA VAL A 245 -6.31 -17.26 11.24
C VAL A 245 -6.47 -15.74 11.23
N GLY A 246 -7.72 -15.27 11.24
CA GLY A 246 -8.14 -13.86 11.24
C GLY A 246 -7.73 -13.04 10.02
N ILE A 247 -7.15 -13.65 8.98
CA ILE A 247 -6.86 -13.00 7.70
C ILE A 247 -7.37 -13.91 6.58
N GLY A 248 -8.38 -13.44 5.86
CA GLY A 248 -8.96 -14.11 4.69
C GLY A 248 -8.68 -13.35 3.39
N THR A 249 -8.59 -14.08 2.28
CA THR A 249 -8.40 -13.51 0.95
C THR A 249 -9.29 -14.26 -0.04
N PHE A 250 -10.29 -13.56 -0.58
CA PHE A 250 -11.21 -14.10 -1.58
C PHE A 250 -10.90 -13.55 -2.97
N GLN A 251 -10.73 -14.45 -3.94
CA GLN A 251 -10.49 -14.10 -5.34
C GLN A 251 -11.56 -14.73 -6.24
N PRO A 252 -12.14 -13.97 -7.19
CA PRO A 252 -13.07 -14.50 -8.18
C PRO A 252 -12.37 -15.55 -9.05
N LYS A 253 -13.04 -16.69 -9.18
CA LYS A 253 -12.75 -17.76 -10.14
C LYS A 253 -13.86 -17.78 -11.20
N ASP A 254 -13.81 -18.74 -12.11
CA ASP A 254 -14.88 -18.95 -13.10
C ASP A 254 -16.24 -19.14 -12.40
N GLU A 255 -17.23 -18.31 -12.74
CA GLU A 255 -18.56 -18.24 -12.10
C GLU A 255 -19.23 -19.61 -11.99
N LYS A 256 -19.00 -20.50 -12.97
CA LYS A 256 -19.60 -21.85 -12.99
C LYS A 256 -19.07 -22.78 -11.91
N ASN A 257 -17.93 -22.47 -11.31
CA ASN A 257 -17.22 -23.32 -10.35
C ASN A 257 -17.13 -22.69 -8.95
N GLN A 258 -17.85 -21.59 -8.69
CA GLN A 258 -17.85 -20.94 -7.38
C GLN A 258 -19.13 -21.26 -6.61
N ASP A 259 -18.97 -21.55 -5.31
CA ASP A 259 -20.09 -21.77 -4.37
C ASP A 259 -19.95 -20.86 -3.15
N SER A 260 -21.08 -20.34 -2.67
CA SER A 260 -21.25 -19.60 -1.41
C SER A 260 -20.61 -20.26 -0.18
N THR A 261 -20.40 -21.58 -0.23
CA THR A 261 -19.69 -22.35 0.80
C THR A 261 -18.22 -21.92 0.93
N GLU A 262 -17.57 -21.40 -0.12
CA GLU A 262 -16.22 -20.81 -0.03
C GLU A 262 -16.17 -19.61 0.94
N LEU A 263 -17.29 -18.89 1.13
CA LEU A 263 -17.38 -17.77 2.07
C LEU A 263 -17.84 -18.18 3.46
N THR A 264 -18.79 -19.11 3.56
CA THR A 264 -19.52 -19.40 4.82
C THR A 264 -19.21 -20.75 5.44
N GLY A 265 -18.55 -21.66 4.72
CA GLY A 265 -18.24 -23.02 5.14
C GLY A 265 -19.26 -24.07 4.65
N ASP A 266 -19.03 -25.32 5.04
CA ASP A 266 -19.83 -26.47 4.58
C ASP A 266 -20.12 -27.52 5.65
N ILE A 267 -20.99 -28.48 5.32
CA ILE A 267 -21.33 -29.60 6.21
C ILE A 267 -20.29 -30.71 6.07
N ASN A 268 -19.74 -31.14 7.20
CA ASN A 268 -18.78 -32.24 7.23
C ASN A 268 -19.49 -33.59 7.40
N TYR A 269 -19.64 -34.33 6.30
CA TYR A 269 -20.32 -35.63 6.30
C TYR A 269 -19.67 -36.68 7.22
N ARG A 270 -18.36 -36.59 7.50
CA ARG A 270 -17.70 -37.50 8.45
C ARG A 270 -18.16 -37.20 9.88
N LYS A 271 -18.21 -35.93 10.25
CA LYS A 271 -18.69 -35.49 11.57
C LYS A 271 -20.18 -35.79 11.78
N ILE A 272 -20.99 -35.87 10.72
CA ILE A 272 -22.38 -36.35 10.84
C ILE A 272 -22.43 -37.76 11.41
N ALA A 273 -21.54 -38.66 10.98
CA ALA A 273 -21.52 -40.03 11.51
C ALA A 273 -21.12 -40.06 13.00
N GLU A 274 -20.33 -39.09 13.46
CA GLU A 274 -19.89 -38.95 14.84
C GLU A 274 -20.97 -38.33 15.75
N TYR A 275 -21.63 -37.26 15.29
CA TYR A 275 -22.62 -36.50 16.07
C TYR A 275 -24.07 -36.94 15.82
N GLY A 276 -24.32 -37.72 14.77
CA GLY A 276 -25.60 -38.37 14.48
C GLY A 276 -26.60 -37.55 13.65
N SER A 277 -26.34 -36.28 13.34
CA SER A 277 -27.25 -35.45 12.54
C SER A 277 -26.52 -34.36 11.75
N ASP A 278 -27.05 -34.02 10.57
CA ASP A 278 -26.64 -32.86 9.77
C ASP A 278 -27.15 -31.52 10.35
N SER A 279 -28.01 -31.57 11.38
CA SER A 279 -28.46 -30.41 12.15
C SER A 279 -27.61 -30.11 13.38
N ASP A 280 -26.67 -30.99 13.73
CA ASP A 280 -25.74 -30.74 14.83
C ASP A 280 -24.70 -29.69 14.40
N PRO A 281 -24.59 -28.54 15.08
CA PRO A 281 -23.69 -27.47 14.65
C PRO A 281 -22.22 -27.88 14.68
N ARG A 282 -21.84 -28.86 15.52
CA ARG A 282 -20.45 -29.37 15.58
C ARG A 282 -20.07 -30.14 14.31
N ALA A 283 -21.06 -30.57 13.50
CA ALA A 283 -20.84 -31.21 12.21
C ALA A 283 -20.58 -30.22 11.06
N PHE A 284 -20.69 -28.92 11.28
CA PHE A 284 -20.38 -27.90 10.28
C PHE A 284 -18.90 -27.49 10.35
N ASN A 285 -18.27 -27.29 9.19
CA ASN A 285 -16.95 -26.70 9.06
C ASN A 285 -17.10 -25.18 8.89
N PHE A 286 -16.60 -24.43 9.86
CA PHE A 286 -16.53 -22.96 9.78
C PHE A 286 -15.18 -22.54 9.17
N ASP A 287 -14.94 -22.93 7.92
CA ASP A 287 -13.66 -22.73 7.20
C ASP A 287 -13.79 -21.89 5.92
N GLY A 288 -14.97 -21.33 5.68
CA GLY A 288 -15.17 -20.29 4.67
C GLY A 288 -14.40 -19.00 5.01
N GLU A 289 -14.13 -18.16 4.01
CA GLU A 289 -13.26 -16.98 4.18
C GLU A 289 -13.75 -15.99 5.25
N PHE A 290 -15.06 -15.80 5.43
CA PHE A 290 -15.59 -14.98 6.53
C PHE A 290 -15.38 -15.60 7.91
N CYS A 291 -15.39 -16.94 7.98
CA CYS A 291 -15.11 -17.65 9.23
C CYS A 291 -13.63 -17.54 9.60
N VAL A 292 -12.77 -17.71 8.60
CA VAL A 292 -11.31 -17.59 8.71
C VAL A 292 -10.88 -16.17 9.12
N ALA A 293 -11.46 -15.15 8.49
CA ALA A 293 -11.10 -13.74 8.70
C ALA A 293 -11.61 -13.15 10.02
N ASN A 294 -12.43 -13.89 10.77
CA ASN A 294 -12.97 -13.42 12.03
C ASN A 294 -11.87 -12.93 12.98
N ARG A 295 -12.13 -11.79 13.64
CA ARG A 295 -11.22 -11.03 14.51
C ARG A 295 -10.09 -10.29 13.80
N GLY A 296 -10.05 -10.28 12.47
CA GLY A 296 -9.09 -9.50 11.71
C GLY A 296 -9.68 -8.90 10.44
N MET A 297 -9.30 -9.39 9.26
CA MET A 297 -9.71 -8.78 8.00
C MET A 297 -9.92 -9.78 6.87
N ILE A 298 -10.77 -9.40 5.92
CA ILE A 298 -10.95 -10.11 4.65
C ILE A 298 -10.67 -9.16 3.47
N GLU A 299 -9.84 -9.63 2.52
CA GLU A 299 -9.62 -8.97 1.23
C GLU A 299 -10.47 -9.60 0.14
N PHE A 300 -11.28 -8.80 -0.56
CA PHE A 300 -11.94 -9.20 -1.81
C PHE A 300 -11.19 -8.64 -3.03
N VAL A 301 -10.47 -9.52 -3.72
CA VAL A 301 -9.72 -9.19 -4.93
C VAL A 301 -10.69 -9.05 -6.10
N GLU A 302 -10.71 -7.89 -6.77
CA GLU A 302 -11.64 -7.64 -7.89
C GLU A 302 -13.12 -7.89 -7.52
N VAL A 303 -13.55 -7.41 -6.35
CA VAL A 303 -14.88 -7.66 -5.74
C VAL A 303 -16.08 -7.45 -6.68
N LEU A 304 -15.95 -6.58 -7.67
CA LEU A 304 -17.03 -6.31 -8.62
C LEU A 304 -17.15 -7.34 -9.75
N LYS A 305 -16.22 -8.31 -9.85
CA LYS A 305 -16.34 -9.46 -10.75
C LYS A 305 -17.04 -10.66 -10.10
N LEU A 306 -17.43 -10.53 -8.83
CA LEU A 306 -18.13 -11.59 -8.12
C LEU A 306 -19.54 -11.77 -8.68
N ASP A 307 -20.00 -13.03 -8.68
CA ASP A 307 -21.40 -13.32 -8.92
C ASP A 307 -22.27 -12.60 -7.87
N VAL A 308 -23.45 -12.16 -8.32
CA VAL A 308 -24.48 -11.47 -7.54
C VAL A 308 -24.80 -12.22 -6.24
N ALA A 309 -24.79 -13.56 -6.25
CA ALA A 309 -25.05 -14.39 -5.07
C ALA A 309 -24.09 -14.07 -3.91
N PHE A 310 -22.79 -13.95 -4.17
CA PHE A 310 -21.78 -13.65 -3.15
C PHE A 310 -21.91 -12.24 -2.59
N LEU A 311 -22.43 -11.32 -3.40
CA LEU A 311 -22.59 -9.94 -2.99
C LEU A 311 -23.71 -9.82 -1.94
N TYR A 312 -24.74 -10.67 -1.94
CA TYR A 312 -25.73 -10.68 -0.85
C TYR A 312 -25.11 -11.11 0.49
N ASP A 313 -24.26 -12.13 0.49
CA ASP A 313 -23.54 -12.56 1.69
C ASP A 313 -22.60 -11.46 2.19
N LEU A 314 -21.88 -10.79 1.29
CA LEU A 314 -21.04 -9.63 1.59
C LEU A 314 -21.82 -8.48 2.23
N LEU A 315 -23.02 -8.22 1.73
CA LEU A 315 -23.87 -7.16 2.25
C LEU A 315 -24.43 -7.49 3.63
N GLY A 316 -24.79 -8.75 3.90
CA GLY A 316 -25.18 -9.21 5.24
C GLY A 316 -24.01 -9.13 6.23
N ALA A 317 -22.84 -9.62 5.80
CA ALA A 317 -21.60 -9.59 6.57
C ALA A 317 -21.20 -8.16 6.97
N SER A 318 -21.25 -7.22 6.03
CA SER A 318 -20.90 -5.82 6.32
C SER A 318 -21.93 -5.09 7.18
N GLN A 319 -23.23 -5.23 6.94
CA GLN A 319 -24.24 -4.43 7.65
C GLN A 319 -24.57 -4.95 9.06
N GLU A 320 -24.78 -6.25 9.14
CA GLU A 320 -25.28 -6.90 10.36
C GLU A 320 -24.14 -7.53 11.17
N HIS A 321 -22.93 -7.62 10.59
CA HIS A 321 -21.81 -8.37 11.18
C HIS A 321 -22.20 -9.83 11.44
N VAL A 322 -22.98 -10.41 10.54
CA VAL A 322 -23.36 -11.82 10.60
C VAL A 322 -23.29 -12.47 9.23
N ILE A 323 -22.96 -13.75 9.22
CA ILE A 323 -23.09 -14.63 8.06
C ILE A 323 -24.17 -15.67 8.31
N LYS A 324 -24.76 -16.21 7.25
CA LYS A 324 -25.77 -17.28 7.32
C LYS A 324 -25.21 -18.58 6.75
N PRO A 325 -24.58 -19.44 7.57
CA PRO A 325 -24.15 -20.74 7.11
C PRO A 325 -25.36 -21.60 6.71
N LYS A 326 -25.19 -22.41 5.67
CA LYS A 326 -26.26 -23.24 5.10
C LYS A 326 -26.84 -24.19 6.17
N LYS A 327 -28.16 -24.18 6.35
CA LYS A 327 -28.92 -24.93 7.38
C LYS A 327 -28.68 -24.54 8.85
N PHE A 328 -27.81 -23.58 9.16
CA PHE A 328 -27.52 -23.18 10.55
C PHE A 328 -28.00 -21.77 10.89
N ALA A 329 -27.98 -21.42 12.18
CA ALA A 329 -28.29 -20.08 12.66
C ALA A 329 -27.26 -19.05 12.14
N GLN A 330 -27.67 -17.78 12.08
CA GLN A 330 -26.73 -16.69 11.77
C GLN A 330 -25.59 -16.70 12.79
N THR A 331 -24.37 -16.47 12.30
CA THR A 331 -23.13 -16.47 13.08
C THR A 331 -22.52 -15.10 13.03
N PHE A 332 -22.20 -14.53 14.19
CA PHE A 332 -21.58 -13.22 14.31
C PHE A 332 -20.13 -13.26 13.82
N ILE A 333 -19.70 -12.20 13.15
CA ILE A 333 -18.33 -11.97 12.68
C ILE A 333 -17.85 -10.58 13.10
N ASP A 334 -16.57 -10.48 13.44
CA ASP A 334 -15.87 -9.23 13.77
C ASP A 334 -14.68 -9.09 12.84
N GLU A 335 -14.84 -8.39 11.71
CA GLU A 335 -13.79 -8.26 10.72
C GLU A 335 -13.89 -6.97 9.92
N VAL A 336 -12.76 -6.52 9.39
CA VAL A 336 -12.69 -5.42 8.41
C VAL A 336 -12.76 -5.99 7.00
N ILE A 337 -13.78 -5.58 6.25
CA ILE A 337 -13.98 -6.02 4.86
C ILE A 337 -13.42 -4.97 3.90
N ILE A 338 -12.37 -5.34 3.16
CA ILE A 338 -11.73 -4.49 2.15
C ILE A 338 -11.83 -5.15 0.78
N GLY A 339 -12.59 -4.56 -0.14
CA GLY A 339 -12.63 -4.96 -1.53
C GLY A 339 -11.83 -4.02 -2.41
N HIS A 340 -11.22 -4.52 -3.48
CA HIS A 340 -10.60 -3.66 -4.47
C HIS A 340 -11.12 -3.92 -5.88
N THR A 341 -11.23 -2.89 -6.71
CA THR A 341 -11.71 -3.02 -8.09
C THR A 341 -10.99 -2.06 -9.04
N ASN A 342 -11.14 -2.30 -10.34
CA ASN A 342 -10.62 -1.46 -11.40
C ASN A 342 -11.72 -0.58 -12.01
N GLU A 343 -11.33 0.47 -12.71
CA GLU A 343 -12.28 1.41 -13.32
C GLU A 343 -13.20 0.77 -14.38
N PRO A 344 -12.71 -0.07 -15.32
CA PRO A 344 -13.60 -0.75 -16.26
C PRO A 344 -14.73 -1.54 -15.60
N GLU A 345 -14.44 -2.35 -14.58
CA GLU A 345 -15.47 -3.12 -13.89
C GLU A 345 -16.42 -2.22 -13.09
N TYR A 346 -15.89 -1.17 -12.44
CA TYR A 346 -16.71 -0.19 -11.75
C TYR A 346 -17.70 0.51 -12.68
N LYS A 347 -17.26 0.94 -13.87
CA LYS A 347 -18.10 1.60 -14.88
C LYS A 347 -19.16 0.66 -15.46
N LYS A 348 -18.80 -0.60 -15.76
CA LYS A 348 -19.75 -1.59 -16.30
C LYS A 348 -20.97 -1.75 -15.40
N LEU A 349 -20.75 -1.73 -14.10
CA LEU A 349 -21.80 -2.03 -13.13
C LEU A 349 -22.49 -0.76 -12.62
N GLN A 350 -21.94 0.44 -12.84
CA GLN A 350 -22.49 1.70 -12.34
C GLN A 350 -23.97 1.96 -12.70
N ASN A 351 -24.45 1.42 -13.82
CA ASN A 351 -25.83 1.57 -14.29
C ASN A 351 -26.75 0.39 -13.90
N ASN A 352 -26.27 -0.57 -13.13
CA ASN A 352 -27.03 -1.72 -12.67
C ASN A 352 -27.71 -1.39 -11.33
N GLU A 353 -29.00 -1.70 -11.17
CA GLU A 353 -29.73 -1.57 -9.89
C GLU A 353 -29.01 -2.29 -8.73
N PHE A 354 -28.33 -3.40 -9.03
CA PHE A 354 -27.52 -4.12 -8.05
C PHE A 354 -26.39 -3.26 -7.45
N MET A 355 -25.75 -2.42 -8.28
CA MET A 355 -24.73 -1.49 -7.81
C MET A 355 -25.30 -0.39 -6.94
N GLU A 356 -26.59 -0.08 -7.04
CA GLU A 356 -27.22 0.91 -6.16
C GLU A 356 -27.16 0.44 -4.70
N ALA A 357 -27.56 -0.81 -4.44
CA ALA A 357 -27.49 -1.41 -3.11
C ALA A 357 -26.05 -1.52 -2.58
N LEU A 358 -25.10 -1.91 -3.45
CA LEU A 358 -23.69 -2.00 -3.06
C LEU A 358 -23.07 -0.62 -2.83
N ARG A 359 -23.46 0.40 -3.61
CA ARG A 359 -22.94 1.77 -3.50
C ARG A 359 -23.30 2.43 -2.17
N ASP A 360 -24.52 2.22 -1.69
CA ASP A 360 -24.93 2.73 -0.37
C ASP A 360 -24.22 2.04 0.78
N ARG A 361 -23.84 0.77 0.57
CA ARG A 361 -23.19 -0.11 1.54
C ARG A 361 -21.67 -0.16 1.39
N THR A 362 -21.10 0.67 0.53
CA THR A 362 -19.65 0.79 0.35
C THR A 362 -19.16 2.19 0.71
N VAL A 363 -17.93 2.27 1.20
CA VAL A 363 -17.16 3.51 1.23
C VAL A 363 -16.09 3.42 0.16
N LYS A 364 -16.31 4.14 -0.94
CA LYS A 364 -15.37 4.20 -2.05
C LYS A 364 -14.18 5.09 -1.69
N ILE A 365 -12.97 4.55 -1.85
CA ILE A 365 -11.70 5.29 -1.72
C ILE A 365 -10.95 5.17 -3.04
N ASP A 366 -10.78 6.31 -3.71
CA ASP A 366 -9.98 6.36 -4.94
C ASP A 366 -8.48 6.27 -4.62
N ILE A 367 -7.82 5.30 -5.25
CA ILE A 367 -6.38 5.08 -5.25
C ILE A 367 -5.86 5.35 -6.67
N PRO A 368 -5.56 6.62 -7.01
CA PRO A 368 -5.07 6.99 -8.34
C PRO A 368 -3.60 6.60 -8.53
N TYR A 369 -3.10 6.69 -9.75
CA TYR A 369 -1.66 6.73 -9.99
C TYR A 369 -1.04 7.99 -9.38
N ILE A 370 0.25 7.92 -9.07
CA ILE A 370 1.01 9.07 -8.57
C ILE A 370 1.08 10.16 -9.64
N THR A 371 0.81 11.40 -9.21
CA THR A 371 0.86 12.62 -10.02
C THR A 371 1.99 13.57 -9.62
N ARG A 372 2.77 13.20 -8.58
CA ARG A 372 3.97 13.91 -8.13
C ARG A 372 5.22 13.25 -8.69
N TRP A 373 6.06 14.03 -9.36
CA TRP A 373 7.23 13.49 -10.06
C TRP A 373 8.26 12.90 -9.10
N ASP A 374 8.52 13.57 -7.99
CA ASP A 374 9.44 13.14 -6.94
C ASP A 374 9.02 11.79 -6.32
N GLN A 375 7.72 11.55 -6.15
CA GLN A 375 7.20 10.31 -5.59
C GLN A 375 7.23 9.15 -6.60
N GLU A 376 6.96 9.42 -7.88
CA GLU A 376 7.07 8.40 -8.94
C GLU A 376 8.53 7.91 -9.10
N ILE A 377 9.50 8.82 -8.96
CA ILE A 377 10.93 8.46 -8.98
C ILE A 377 11.26 7.46 -7.87
N LYS A 378 10.69 7.62 -6.66
CA LYS A 378 10.92 6.71 -5.53
C LYS A 378 10.43 5.29 -5.83
N ILE A 379 9.28 5.15 -6.49
CA ILE A 379 8.77 3.83 -6.93
C ILE A 379 9.82 3.10 -7.75
N TYR A 380 10.40 3.75 -8.75
CA TYR A 380 11.36 3.09 -9.64
C TYR A 380 12.72 2.87 -8.96
N LYS A 381 13.23 3.83 -8.17
CA LYS A 381 14.50 3.67 -7.45
C LYS A 381 14.48 2.52 -6.43
N LYS A 382 13.30 2.11 -5.95
CA LYS A 382 13.14 0.93 -5.09
C LYS A 382 13.66 -0.36 -5.75
N ASP A 383 13.39 -0.53 -7.03
CA ASP A 383 13.76 -1.75 -7.78
C ASP A 383 14.98 -1.54 -8.66
N PHE A 384 15.14 -0.34 -9.21
CA PHE A 384 16.22 0.01 -10.11
C PHE A 384 17.31 0.81 -9.40
N ASN A 385 18.09 0.11 -8.56
CA ASN A 385 19.23 0.67 -7.84
C ASN A 385 20.47 -0.24 -7.92
N GLN A 386 21.61 0.31 -7.52
CA GLN A 386 22.92 -0.36 -7.55
C GLN A 386 23.01 -1.61 -6.66
N ARG A 387 22.10 -1.78 -5.67
CA ARG A 387 22.09 -2.96 -4.80
C ARG A 387 21.44 -4.16 -5.49
N LYS A 388 20.32 -3.92 -6.20
CA LYS A 388 19.56 -4.96 -6.91
C LYS A 388 20.12 -5.25 -8.30
N ILE A 389 20.57 -4.24 -9.03
CA ILE A 389 21.11 -4.39 -10.39
C ILE A 389 22.61 -4.67 -10.32
N ARG A 390 23.03 -5.79 -10.91
CA ARG A 390 24.44 -6.19 -11.02
C ARG A 390 24.90 -6.18 -12.47
N GLY A 391 26.09 -5.66 -12.72
CA GLY A 391 26.75 -5.72 -14.04
C GLY A 391 26.31 -4.68 -15.06
N VAL A 392 25.33 -3.82 -14.75
CA VAL A 392 24.90 -2.69 -15.60
C VAL A 392 24.63 -1.49 -14.71
N SER A 393 25.13 -0.31 -15.10
CA SER A 393 24.84 0.94 -14.41
C SER A 393 23.64 1.67 -15.02
N ILE A 394 22.93 2.47 -14.22
CA ILE A 394 21.88 3.37 -14.70
C ILE A 394 22.49 4.77 -14.72
N ALA A 395 22.53 5.40 -15.90
CA ALA A 395 23.05 6.75 -16.04
C ALA A 395 22.13 7.76 -15.31
N PRO A 396 22.68 8.91 -14.85
CA PRO A 396 21.89 9.97 -14.24
C PRO A 396 20.68 10.38 -15.09
N HIS A 397 19.62 10.84 -14.42
CA HIS A 397 18.35 11.28 -15.03
C HIS A 397 17.53 10.21 -15.76
N THR A 398 18.04 8.98 -15.92
CA THR A 398 17.32 7.91 -16.65
C THR A 398 15.97 7.57 -16.02
N ILE A 399 15.95 7.38 -14.70
CA ILE A 399 14.73 7.07 -13.96
C ILE A 399 13.83 8.31 -13.89
N GLU A 400 14.43 9.47 -13.68
CA GLU A 400 13.77 10.75 -13.60
C GLU A 400 12.98 11.07 -14.88
N MET A 401 13.57 10.86 -16.06
CA MET A 401 12.89 11.09 -17.34
C MET A 401 11.76 10.09 -17.59
N ALA A 402 11.96 8.82 -17.24
CA ALA A 402 10.91 7.80 -17.33
C ALA A 402 9.71 8.14 -16.42
N ALA A 403 9.98 8.55 -15.18
CA ALA A 403 8.98 9.02 -14.23
C ALA A 403 8.26 10.29 -14.70
N MET A 404 9.00 11.23 -15.31
CA MET A 404 8.40 12.46 -15.85
C MET A 404 7.38 12.12 -16.93
N TRP A 405 7.76 11.28 -17.89
CA TRP A 405 6.85 10.86 -18.94
C TRP A 405 5.60 10.17 -18.37
N ALA A 406 5.78 9.22 -17.44
CA ALA A 406 4.69 8.52 -16.79
C ALA A 406 3.68 9.49 -16.14
N VAL A 407 4.16 10.44 -15.35
CA VAL A 407 3.32 11.44 -14.69
C VAL A 407 2.63 12.35 -15.71
N LEU A 408 3.31 12.79 -16.78
CA LEU A 408 2.69 13.60 -17.83
C LEU A 408 1.50 12.90 -18.50
N THR A 409 1.54 11.57 -18.66
CA THR A 409 0.40 10.80 -19.20
C THR A 409 -0.81 10.74 -18.26
N ARG A 410 -0.61 11.01 -16.97
CA ARG A 410 -1.64 10.89 -15.91
C ARG A 410 -2.28 12.23 -15.55
N LEU A 411 -1.67 13.34 -15.96
CA LEU A 411 -2.15 14.68 -15.69
C LEU A 411 -3.21 15.10 -16.72
N GLU A 412 -4.32 15.63 -16.23
CA GLU A 412 -5.35 16.22 -17.09
C GLU A 412 -4.84 17.52 -17.72
N LYS A 413 -5.20 17.77 -18.99
CA LYS A 413 -4.94 19.06 -19.65
C LYS A 413 -5.66 20.16 -18.86
N SER A 414 -4.98 21.27 -18.58
CA SER A 414 -5.63 22.40 -17.91
C SER A 414 -6.66 23.04 -18.85
N LYS A 415 -7.77 23.51 -18.28
CA LYS A 415 -8.73 24.35 -19.00
C LYS A 415 -8.18 25.76 -19.27
N LYS A 416 -7.16 26.19 -18.53
CA LYS A 416 -6.51 27.49 -18.69
C LYS A 416 -5.43 27.39 -19.77
N ALA A 417 -5.52 28.22 -20.81
CA ALA A 417 -4.62 28.18 -21.97
C ALA A 417 -3.13 28.39 -21.61
N ASN A 418 -2.84 29.02 -20.47
CA ASN A 418 -1.48 29.42 -20.09
C ASN A 418 -0.73 28.38 -19.24
N LEU A 419 -1.29 27.19 -18.99
CA LEU A 419 -0.66 26.17 -18.15
C LEU A 419 -0.43 24.87 -18.94
N THR A 420 0.83 24.61 -19.28
CA THR A 420 1.22 23.33 -19.90
C THR A 420 1.25 22.20 -18.86
N ARG A 421 1.11 20.95 -19.30
CA ARG A 421 1.24 19.77 -18.42
C ARG A 421 2.60 19.69 -17.73
N LEU A 422 3.68 20.10 -18.40
CA LEU A 422 5.02 20.11 -17.83
C LEU A 422 5.13 21.14 -16.69
N GLN A 423 4.58 22.35 -16.88
CA GLN A 423 4.51 23.34 -15.80
C GLN A 423 3.67 22.83 -14.63
N LYS A 424 2.52 22.20 -14.91
CA LYS A 424 1.65 21.58 -13.90
C LYS A 424 2.39 20.49 -13.10
N LEU A 425 3.14 19.60 -13.77
CA LEU A 425 3.97 18.57 -13.14
C LEU A 425 5.01 19.20 -12.19
N LYS A 426 5.71 20.24 -12.66
CA LYS A 426 6.72 20.96 -11.86
C LYS A 426 6.08 21.59 -10.62
N LEU A 427 4.94 22.27 -10.77
CA LEU A 427 4.18 22.86 -9.66
C LEU A 427 3.74 21.81 -8.64
N TYR A 428 3.19 20.68 -9.08
CA TYR A 428 2.75 19.61 -8.19
C TYR A 428 3.88 18.96 -7.39
N SER A 429 5.10 19.01 -7.94
CA SER A 429 6.32 18.52 -7.30
C SER A 429 7.00 19.58 -6.42
N GLY A 430 6.31 20.70 -6.14
CA GLY A 430 6.78 21.77 -5.25
C GLY A 430 7.71 22.80 -5.91
N LYS A 431 7.93 22.76 -7.22
CA LYS A 431 8.73 23.79 -7.90
C LYS A 431 7.94 25.08 -8.04
N THR A 432 8.56 26.21 -7.70
CA THR A 432 8.00 27.55 -7.94
C THR A 432 8.20 27.96 -9.40
N LEU A 433 7.12 28.42 -10.05
CA LEU A 433 7.17 28.96 -11.40
C LEU A 433 6.69 30.43 -11.41
N PRO A 434 7.31 31.33 -12.18
CA PRO A 434 6.85 32.70 -12.32
C PRO A 434 5.38 32.75 -12.76
N GLY A 435 4.59 33.61 -12.11
CA GLY A 435 3.17 33.78 -12.42
C GLY A 435 2.22 32.76 -11.78
N PHE A 436 2.73 31.83 -10.96
CA PHE A 436 1.90 30.85 -10.25
C PHE A 436 2.16 30.89 -8.74
N THR A 437 1.09 30.82 -7.97
CA THR A 437 1.10 30.74 -6.51
C THR A 437 0.63 29.38 -6.02
N GLU A 438 0.87 29.05 -4.74
CA GLU A 438 0.33 27.84 -4.12
C GLU A 438 -1.20 27.75 -4.18
N GLU A 439 -1.89 28.90 -4.14
CA GLU A 439 -3.35 28.93 -4.25
C GLU A 439 -3.80 28.50 -5.65
N ASN A 440 -3.06 28.86 -6.70
CA ASN A 440 -3.35 28.39 -8.05
C ASN A 440 -3.18 26.87 -8.15
N VAL A 441 -2.16 26.29 -7.49
CA VAL A 441 -1.96 24.84 -7.49
C VAL A 441 -3.13 24.11 -6.81
N LYS A 442 -3.62 24.66 -5.70
CA LYS A 442 -4.80 24.13 -4.99
C LYS A 442 -6.07 24.23 -5.83
N GLU A 443 -6.24 25.31 -6.60
CA GLU A 443 -7.33 25.47 -7.56
C GLU A 443 -7.24 24.40 -8.67
N PHE A 444 -6.07 24.21 -9.27
CA PHE A 444 -5.86 23.20 -10.31
C PHE A 444 -6.18 21.78 -9.84
N ARG A 445 -5.81 21.42 -8.60
CA ARG A 445 -6.16 20.12 -8.00
C ARG A 445 -7.65 19.95 -7.69
N LYS A 446 -8.40 21.06 -7.54
CA LYS A 446 -9.86 21.02 -7.34
C LYS A 446 -10.62 20.96 -8.66
N GLU A 447 -10.07 21.55 -9.72
CA GLU A 447 -10.67 21.54 -11.06
C GLU A 447 -10.61 20.16 -11.73
N THR A 448 -9.60 19.34 -11.39
CA THR A 448 -9.43 18.00 -11.95
C THR A 448 -10.34 16.99 -11.27
N THR A 449 -10.85 16.03 -12.05
CA THR A 449 -11.88 15.08 -11.59
C THR A 449 -11.42 13.63 -11.61
N ARG A 450 -10.61 13.26 -12.60
CA ARG A 450 -10.13 11.90 -12.87
C ARG A 450 -8.60 11.86 -13.00
N GLU A 451 -7.91 12.89 -12.54
CA GLU A 451 -6.46 12.99 -12.63
C GLU A 451 -5.78 11.85 -11.87
N GLY A 452 -4.90 11.13 -12.56
CA GLY A 452 -4.29 9.90 -12.05
C GLY A 452 -5.15 8.64 -12.15
N LEU A 453 -6.44 8.71 -12.51
CA LEU A 453 -7.25 7.50 -12.78
C LEU A 453 -7.02 6.93 -14.18
N ASP A 454 -6.51 7.77 -15.08
CA ASP A 454 -6.13 7.42 -16.45
C ASP A 454 -4.62 7.67 -16.66
N GLY A 455 -4.02 7.03 -17.66
CA GLY A 455 -2.59 7.16 -17.97
C GLY A 455 -1.81 5.86 -17.95
N ILE A 456 -0.48 5.97 -18.07
CA ILE A 456 0.43 4.82 -18.09
C ILE A 456 0.69 4.31 -16.67
N SER A 457 0.54 3.00 -16.46
CA SER A 457 0.82 2.35 -15.18
C SER A 457 2.31 2.37 -14.84
N ALA A 458 2.64 2.41 -13.55
CA ALA A 458 4.03 2.25 -13.09
C ALA A 458 4.61 0.90 -13.55
N ARG A 459 3.79 -0.16 -13.57
CA ARG A 459 4.20 -1.51 -14.02
C ARG A 459 4.67 -1.52 -15.47
N TYR A 460 4.01 -0.76 -16.35
CA TYR A 460 4.45 -0.63 -17.74
C TYR A 460 5.86 0.00 -17.83
N VAL A 461 6.10 1.06 -17.07
CA VAL A 461 7.42 1.74 -17.08
C VAL A 461 8.50 0.84 -16.47
N GLN A 462 8.19 0.12 -15.39
CA GLN A 462 9.10 -0.87 -14.80
C GLN A 462 9.46 -1.98 -15.81
N ASP A 463 8.49 -2.48 -16.57
CA ASP A 463 8.73 -3.45 -17.66
C ASP A 463 9.69 -2.88 -18.72
N LYS A 464 9.48 -1.63 -19.16
CA LYS A 464 10.36 -1.00 -20.17
C LYS A 464 11.76 -0.69 -19.64
N LEU A 465 11.88 -0.28 -18.38
CA LEU A 465 13.18 -0.15 -17.71
C LEU A 465 13.92 -1.49 -17.64
N SER A 466 13.20 -2.57 -17.30
CA SER A 466 13.76 -3.92 -17.22
C SER A 466 14.22 -4.42 -18.60
N ASN A 467 13.41 -4.21 -19.63
CA ASN A 467 13.76 -4.55 -21.01
C ASN A 467 14.99 -3.77 -21.50
N ALA A 468 15.08 -2.47 -21.18
CA ALA A 468 16.25 -1.65 -21.53
C ALA A 468 17.53 -2.13 -20.81
N LEU A 469 17.44 -2.54 -19.55
CA LEU A 469 18.54 -3.12 -18.77
C LEU A 469 19.03 -4.45 -19.36
N VAL A 470 18.10 -5.36 -19.65
CA VAL A 470 18.43 -6.66 -20.27
C VAL A 470 19.10 -6.46 -21.63
N ARG A 471 18.60 -5.53 -22.45
CA ARG A 471 19.19 -5.19 -23.76
C ARG A 471 20.58 -4.58 -23.62
N ALA A 472 20.80 -3.71 -22.63
CA ALA A 472 22.13 -3.15 -22.40
C ALA A 472 23.13 -4.23 -21.96
N GLN A 473 22.70 -5.14 -21.08
CA GLN A 473 23.52 -6.25 -20.62
C GLN A 473 23.89 -7.21 -21.76
N SER A 474 22.93 -7.56 -22.63
CA SER A 474 23.18 -8.47 -23.77
C SER A 474 24.09 -7.86 -24.84
N MET A 475 24.02 -6.54 -25.04
CA MET A 475 24.90 -5.80 -25.95
C MET A 475 26.24 -5.40 -25.32
N ASN A 476 26.53 -5.86 -24.09
CA ASN A 476 27.72 -5.48 -23.30
C ASN A 476 27.91 -3.96 -23.16
N ARG A 477 26.79 -3.20 -23.17
CA ARG A 477 26.77 -1.77 -22.90
C ARG A 477 26.76 -1.60 -21.38
N GLY A 478 27.85 -1.12 -20.79
CA GLY A 478 28.03 -0.99 -19.34
C GLY A 478 27.04 -0.07 -18.62
N SER A 479 26.16 0.64 -19.35
CA SER A 479 25.16 1.53 -18.78
C SER A 479 23.88 1.65 -19.62
N VAL A 480 22.74 1.80 -18.96
CA VAL A 480 21.48 2.27 -19.56
C VAL A 480 21.37 3.79 -19.42
N ASN A 481 21.04 4.48 -20.51
CA ASN A 481 20.86 5.94 -20.53
C ASN A 481 19.39 6.36 -20.77
N PRO A 482 19.03 7.64 -20.59
CA PRO A 482 17.66 8.10 -20.74
C PRO A 482 17.07 7.82 -22.14
N PHE A 483 17.85 7.99 -23.21
CA PHE A 483 17.39 7.76 -24.58
C PHE A 483 17.02 6.29 -24.84
N MET A 484 17.79 5.35 -24.31
CA MET A 484 17.48 3.92 -24.43
C MET A 484 16.12 3.60 -23.81
N VAL A 485 15.84 4.15 -22.63
CA VAL A 485 14.55 3.94 -21.95
C VAL A 485 13.41 4.65 -22.68
N LEU A 486 13.59 5.90 -23.09
CA LEU A 486 12.56 6.65 -23.84
C LEU A 486 12.20 5.98 -25.17
N ASN A 487 13.18 5.42 -25.87
CA ASN A 487 12.94 4.67 -27.11
C ASN A 487 12.22 3.34 -26.83
N GLU A 488 12.54 2.66 -25.72
CA GLU A 488 11.83 1.46 -25.29
C GLU A 488 10.36 1.76 -24.96
N LEU A 489 10.11 2.85 -24.21
CA LEU A 489 8.77 3.36 -23.92
C LEU A 489 8.01 3.67 -25.21
N GLU A 490 8.63 4.39 -26.15
CA GLU A 490 8.00 4.74 -27.43
C GLU A 490 7.63 3.51 -28.26
N SER A 491 8.58 2.58 -28.41
CA SER A 491 8.36 1.35 -29.17
C SER A 491 7.28 0.47 -28.54
N GLY A 492 7.22 0.44 -27.20
CA GLY A 492 6.25 -0.32 -26.45
C GLY A 492 4.81 0.21 -26.57
N LEU A 493 4.60 1.48 -26.93
CA LEU A 493 3.26 2.04 -27.13
C LEU A 493 2.51 1.39 -28.29
N LYS A 494 3.23 0.89 -29.31
CA LYS A 494 2.60 0.23 -30.47
C LYS A 494 1.89 -1.06 -30.09
N ALA A 495 2.48 -1.83 -29.18
CA ALA A 495 1.98 -3.13 -28.72
C ALA A 495 1.18 -3.06 -27.40
N HIS A 496 0.82 -1.86 -26.93
CA HIS A 496 0.16 -1.68 -25.65
C HIS A 496 -1.33 -2.10 -25.70
N SER A 497 -1.66 -3.26 -25.16
CA SER A 497 -2.99 -3.89 -25.24
C SER A 497 -4.14 -3.08 -24.62
N LEU A 498 -3.85 -2.22 -23.64
CA LEU A 498 -4.89 -1.40 -22.98
C LEU A 498 -5.09 -0.01 -23.62
N LEU A 499 -4.28 0.34 -24.64
CA LEU A 499 -4.39 1.62 -25.35
C LEU A 499 -4.84 1.34 -26.78
N ASN A 500 -6.14 1.32 -27.01
CA ASN A 500 -6.70 1.09 -28.35
C ASN A 500 -6.96 2.40 -29.12
N ASN A 501 -6.85 3.56 -28.47
CA ASN A 501 -7.06 4.85 -29.09
C ASN A 501 -5.74 5.37 -29.70
N GLU A 502 -5.68 5.49 -31.03
CA GLU A 502 -4.50 6.01 -31.75
C GLU A 502 -4.23 7.49 -31.49
N GLU A 503 -5.26 8.31 -31.25
CA GLU A 503 -5.08 9.73 -30.88
C GLU A 503 -4.35 9.84 -29.53
N LEU A 504 -4.74 9.01 -28.56
CA LEU A 504 -4.10 8.97 -27.25
C LEU A 504 -2.66 8.47 -27.34
N LYS A 505 -2.37 7.49 -28.21
CA LYS A 505 -0.99 7.07 -28.48
C LYS A 505 -0.17 8.19 -29.11
N SER A 506 -0.74 8.96 -30.04
CA SER A 506 -0.07 10.12 -30.64
C SER A 506 0.28 11.16 -29.58
N GLU A 507 -0.68 11.51 -28.72
CA GLU A 507 -0.48 12.42 -27.61
C GLU A 507 0.64 11.94 -26.66
N TYR A 508 0.70 10.66 -26.33
CA TYR A 508 1.77 10.12 -25.48
C TYR A 508 3.14 10.12 -26.15
N ARG A 509 3.21 10.01 -27.49
CA ARG A 509 4.47 10.18 -28.24
C ARG A 509 4.92 11.64 -28.24
N GLU A 510 4.00 12.59 -28.38
CA GLU A 510 4.32 14.03 -28.25
C GLU A 510 4.89 14.35 -26.87
N LEU A 511 4.32 13.76 -25.81
CA LEU A 511 4.85 13.89 -24.44
C LEU A 511 6.29 13.35 -24.31
N LEU A 512 6.68 12.31 -25.04
CA LEU A 512 8.08 11.86 -25.08
C LEU A 512 8.99 12.92 -25.70
N GLY A 513 8.53 13.62 -26.74
CA GLY A 513 9.24 14.76 -27.32
C GLY A 513 9.49 15.87 -26.30
N ILE A 514 8.48 16.22 -25.51
CA ILE A 514 8.59 17.21 -24.42
C ILE A 514 9.62 16.76 -23.38
N VAL A 515 9.63 15.48 -22.99
CA VAL A 515 10.59 14.95 -22.01
C VAL A 515 12.01 14.95 -22.56
N ARG A 516 12.21 14.66 -23.85
CA ARG A 516 13.52 14.78 -24.50
C ARG A 516 14.03 16.21 -24.48
N GLN A 517 13.19 17.18 -24.79
CA GLN A 517 13.54 18.60 -24.73
C GLN A 517 13.89 19.05 -23.31
N GLU A 518 13.09 18.67 -22.30
CA GLU A 518 13.38 19.00 -20.91
C GLU A 518 14.69 18.35 -20.44
N TYR A 519 14.99 17.12 -20.86
CA TYR A 519 16.29 16.49 -20.58
C TYR A 519 17.45 17.27 -21.19
N GLU A 520 17.34 17.70 -22.45
CA GLU A 520 18.36 18.53 -23.09
C GLU A 520 18.61 19.83 -22.32
N ASP A 521 17.57 20.49 -21.85
CA ASP A 521 17.69 21.74 -21.09
C ASP A 521 18.31 21.52 -19.71
N ILE A 522 18.00 20.41 -19.03
CA ILE A 522 18.66 19.98 -17.80
C ILE A 522 20.17 19.78 -18.04
N ILE A 523 20.54 19.01 -19.06
CA ILE A 523 21.94 18.74 -19.38
C ILE A 523 22.68 20.01 -19.79
N LYS A 524 22.09 20.89 -20.60
CA LYS A 524 22.69 22.19 -20.96
C LYS A 524 23.00 23.00 -19.70
N SER A 525 22.06 23.09 -18.76
CA SER A 525 22.25 23.82 -17.50
C SER A 525 23.30 23.18 -16.59
N GLU A 526 23.35 21.85 -16.50
CA GLU A 526 24.36 21.14 -15.70
C GLU A 526 25.77 21.27 -16.30
N VAL A 527 25.91 21.16 -17.61
CA VAL A 527 27.19 21.36 -18.32
C VAL A 527 27.67 22.80 -18.17
N GLN A 528 26.78 23.79 -18.34
CA GLN A 528 27.12 25.20 -18.12
C GLN A 528 27.58 25.45 -16.68
N ARG A 529 26.90 24.89 -15.67
CA ARG A 529 27.31 25.01 -14.27
C ARG A 529 28.65 24.33 -14.00
N ALA A 530 28.89 23.15 -14.55
CA ALA A 530 30.16 22.44 -14.38
C ALA A 530 31.33 23.21 -14.98
N ILE A 531 31.17 23.79 -16.19
CA ILE A 531 32.19 24.63 -16.83
C ILE A 531 32.43 25.91 -16.02
N SER A 532 31.35 26.54 -15.52
CA SER A 532 31.46 27.79 -14.76
C SER A 532 32.10 27.59 -13.37
N ALA A 533 32.07 26.37 -12.83
CA ALA A 533 32.67 26.04 -11.54
C ALA A 533 34.18 25.72 -11.62
N ASP A 534 34.73 25.48 -12.82
CA ASP A 534 36.17 25.36 -13.03
C ASP A 534 36.78 26.74 -13.30
N GLU A 535 37.06 27.49 -12.23
CA GLU A 535 37.77 28.78 -12.30
C GLU A 535 39.09 28.66 -13.06
N GLY A 536 39.77 27.50 -12.98
CA GLY A 536 41.00 27.24 -13.71
C GLY A 536 40.78 27.12 -15.21
N ALA A 537 39.70 26.47 -15.66
CA ALA A 537 39.33 26.43 -17.08
C ALA A 537 38.91 27.80 -17.60
N LEU A 538 38.16 28.57 -16.81
CA LEU A 538 37.81 29.95 -17.14
C LEU A 538 39.05 30.84 -17.26
N GLN A 539 39.97 30.78 -16.30
CA GLN A 539 41.25 31.50 -16.36
C GLN A 539 42.09 31.08 -17.57
N ARG A 540 42.16 29.78 -17.88
CA ARG A 540 42.87 29.30 -19.09
C ARG A 540 42.22 29.80 -20.37
N LEU A 541 40.88 29.80 -20.45
CA LEU A 541 40.15 30.26 -21.63
C LEU A 541 40.28 31.78 -21.81
N CYS A 542 40.12 32.56 -20.73
CA CYS A 542 40.35 34.00 -20.74
C CYS A 542 41.81 34.35 -21.01
N GLY A 543 42.77 33.63 -20.41
CA GLY A 543 44.20 33.81 -20.66
C GLY A 543 44.55 33.56 -22.13
N ASN A 544 44.08 32.43 -22.68
CA ASN A 544 44.29 32.11 -24.10
C ASN A 544 43.63 33.15 -25.02
N TYR A 545 42.44 33.65 -24.67
CA TYR A 545 41.81 34.75 -25.41
C TYR A 545 42.66 36.02 -25.36
N ILE A 546 43.12 36.46 -24.18
CA ILE A 546 43.94 37.66 -24.01
C ILE A 546 45.27 37.54 -24.76
N ASP A 547 45.92 36.39 -24.73
CA ASP A 547 47.18 36.15 -25.43
C ASP A 547 47.00 36.26 -26.95
N ASN A 548 45.90 35.70 -27.48
CA ASN A 548 45.55 35.84 -28.89
C ASN A 548 45.19 37.28 -29.27
N VAL A 549 44.46 38.02 -28.43
CA VAL A 549 44.11 39.42 -28.67
C VAL A 549 45.34 40.32 -28.64
N LYS A 550 46.26 40.11 -27.68
CA LYS A 550 47.55 40.83 -27.61
C LYS A 550 48.39 40.57 -28.85
N ALA A 551 48.53 39.31 -29.25
CA ALA A 551 49.28 38.95 -30.44
C ALA A 551 48.65 39.54 -31.72
N TYR A 552 47.32 39.54 -31.82
CA TYR A 552 46.59 40.15 -32.94
C TYR A 552 46.80 41.67 -33.02
N THR A 553 46.71 42.37 -31.89
CA THR A 553 46.86 43.83 -31.84
C THR A 553 48.30 44.29 -32.04
N GLN A 554 49.28 43.53 -31.51
CA GLN A 554 50.71 43.85 -31.61
C GLN A 554 51.39 43.27 -32.85
N LYS A 555 50.65 42.48 -33.67
CA LYS A 555 51.19 41.73 -34.82
C LYS A 555 52.32 40.77 -34.42
N GLU A 556 52.16 40.14 -33.27
CA GLU A 556 53.06 39.11 -32.75
C GLU A 556 52.47 37.72 -32.93
N LYS A 557 53.28 36.68 -32.67
CA LYS A 557 52.85 35.29 -32.72
C LYS A 557 52.57 34.76 -31.32
N VAL A 558 51.54 33.95 -31.18
CA VAL A 558 51.18 33.28 -29.92
C VAL A 558 51.97 31.97 -29.81
N LYS A 559 52.53 31.69 -28.64
CA LYS A 559 53.17 30.40 -28.39
C LYS A 559 52.10 29.35 -28.12
N ASN A 560 51.96 28.37 -29.00
CA ASN A 560 51.01 27.28 -28.84
C ASN A 560 51.43 26.36 -27.67
N PRO A 561 50.58 26.18 -26.65
CA PRO A 561 50.93 25.40 -25.45
C PRO A 561 51.22 23.92 -25.70
N PHE A 562 50.73 23.35 -26.82
CA PHE A 562 50.77 21.91 -27.09
C PHE A 562 52.02 21.47 -27.87
N ASN A 563 52.50 22.29 -28.78
CA ASN A 563 53.69 22.00 -29.62
C ASN A 563 54.87 22.95 -29.32
N GLY A 564 54.66 24.01 -28.53
CA GLY A 564 55.66 25.02 -28.18
C GLY A 564 56.05 25.96 -29.32
N GLN A 565 55.40 25.88 -30.48
CA GLN A 565 55.70 26.69 -31.67
C GLN A 565 54.98 28.03 -31.61
N TYR A 566 55.54 29.04 -32.28
CA TYR A 566 54.93 30.35 -32.43
C TYR A 566 54.02 30.34 -33.66
N GLU A 567 52.72 30.49 -33.44
CA GLU A 567 51.67 30.46 -34.45
C GLU A 567 50.99 31.83 -34.58
N GLU A 568 50.33 32.07 -35.71
CA GLU A 568 49.53 33.29 -35.88
C GLU A 568 48.31 33.26 -34.91
N PRO A 569 47.82 34.44 -34.47
CA PRO A 569 46.67 34.51 -33.57
C PRO A 569 45.44 33.79 -34.15
N GLU A 570 44.81 32.95 -33.33
CA GLU A 570 43.67 32.14 -33.75
C GLU A 570 42.38 32.97 -33.76
N GLU A 571 42.09 33.61 -34.89
CA GLU A 571 40.93 34.50 -35.02
C GLU A 571 39.59 33.78 -34.83
N ARG A 572 39.51 32.49 -35.18
CA ARG A 572 38.31 31.67 -34.96
C ARG A 572 37.99 31.52 -33.47
N LEU A 573 39.01 31.32 -32.63
CA LEU A 573 38.85 31.25 -31.18
C LEU A 573 38.35 32.60 -30.64
N MET A 574 39.00 33.70 -31.03
CA MET A 574 38.60 35.05 -30.59
C MET A 574 37.15 35.38 -30.97
N ARG A 575 36.76 35.10 -32.23
CA ARG A 575 35.38 35.31 -32.71
C ARG A 575 34.35 34.48 -31.95
N SER A 576 34.66 33.22 -31.64
CA SER A 576 33.74 32.33 -30.92
C SER A 576 33.38 32.83 -29.50
N ILE A 577 34.24 33.65 -28.90
CA ILE A 577 34.02 34.29 -27.60
C ILE A 577 33.32 35.64 -27.80
N GLU A 578 33.81 36.48 -28.72
CA GLU A 578 33.27 37.80 -29.05
C GLU A 578 31.78 37.74 -29.47
N GLU A 579 31.37 36.73 -30.22
CA GLU A 579 29.97 36.54 -30.63
C GLU A 579 29.04 36.24 -29.45
N LYS A 580 29.55 35.55 -28.41
CA LYS A 580 28.76 35.23 -27.21
C LYS A 580 28.57 36.42 -26.28
N ILE A 581 29.38 37.46 -26.43
CA ILE A 581 29.23 38.75 -25.74
C ILE A 581 28.64 39.83 -26.66
N GLU A 582 28.01 39.41 -27.75
CA GLU A 582 27.25 40.26 -28.69
C GLU A 582 28.11 41.32 -29.43
N ILE A 583 29.40 41.05 -29.65
CA ILE A 583 30.28 41.94 -30.42
C ILE A 583 30.15 41.66 -31.93
N PRO A 584 29.62 42.60 -32.73
CA PRO A 584 29.49 42.43 -34.19
C PRO A 584 30.85 42.31 -34.87
N GLU A 585 30.92 41.58 -35.99
CA GLU A 585 32.17 41.41 -36.76
C GLU A 585 32.77 42.75 -37.21
N SER A 586 31.93 43.74 -37.54
CA SER A 586 32.36 45.08 -37.92
C SER A 586 33.07 45.86 -36.81
N ARG A 587 32.87 45.48 -35.54
CA ARG A 587 33.48 46.12 -34.36
C ARG A 587 34.62 45.31 -33.74
N LYS A 588 35.02 44.18 -34.36
CA LYS A 588 36.03 43.29 -33.78
C LYS A 588 37.36 43.99 -33.53
N ASP A 589 37.80 44.83 -34.47
CA ASP A 589 39.11 45.48 -34.38
C ASP A 589 39.14 46.58 -33.31
N ASP A 590 38.03 47.30 -33.15
CA ASP A 590 37.89 48.32 -32.10
C ASP A 590 37.80 47.67 -30.72
N PHE A 591 36.97 46.62 -30.58
CA PHE A 591 36.82 45.88 -29.33
C PHE A 591 38.11 45.19 -28.86
N ARG A 592 38.93 44.69 -29.79
CA ARG A 592 40.23 44.08 -29.46
C ARG A 592 41.27 45.11 -29.01
N ARG A 593 41.11 46.39 -29.36
CA ARG A 593 42.02 47.50 -29.02
C ARG A 593 41.62 48.22 -27.73
N GLU A 594 40.32 48.26 -27.43
CA GLU A 594 39.75 48.68 -26.13
C GLU A 594 40.22 47.76 -25.00
#